data_AF-A0A0F9IMP8-F1
#
_entry.id   AF-A0A0F9IMP8-F1
#
_cell.length_a   1.000
_cell.length_b   1.000
_cell.length_c   1.000
_cell.angle_alpha   90.00
_cell.angle_beta   90.00
_cell.angle_gamma   90.00
#
_symmetry.space_group_name_H-M   'P 1'
#
loop_
_entity.id
_entity.type
_entity.pdbx_description
1 polymer ?
#
loop_
_entity_poly.entity_id
_entity_poly.type
_entity_poly.pdbx_seq_one_letter_code
_entity_poly.pdbx_strand_id
1 'polypeptide(L)'
;MARTKEETRIYNKAYYKANRGKFRAWAKAYQKENREKLQAYRKAYRKANYESIRVKASAYHEINKERRRADCKTYQEKNREKIRIRRKAFSLANKKRLNAYSREYYKNNKDADRTKACRKIYDDAHKKERNAFLKNKWATDPKFRTHLQKKFKPGMTWENYGKHSWEIDHIIPKSVFNYTKSEDPDFKRCWSLKNLQPMWGSENISKGVKLEKHFQPMLAFG
;
A
#
# COMPACT_ATOMS: atom_id res chain seq x y z
N MET A 1 48.58 11.56 -43.15
CA MET A 1 48.56 10.70 -41.94
C MET A 1 47.11 10.43 -41.55
N ALA A 2 46.72 9.18 -41.37
CA ALA A 2 45.36 8.82 -40.97
C ALA A 2 45.14 9.17 -39.48
N ARG A 3 43.96 9.70 -39.13
CA ARG A 3 43.59 9.98 -37.74
C ARG A 3 43.56 8.68 -36.94
N THR A 4 44.08 8.72 -35.72
CA THR A 4 43.91 7.63 -34.76
C THR A 4 42.44 7.45 -34.37
N LYS A 5 42.11 6.31 -33.76
CA LYS A 5 40.75 5.98 -33.31
C LYS A 5 40.19 7.01 -32.34
N GLU A 6 41.03 7.55 -31.45
CA GLU A 6 40.62 8.52 -30.45
C GLU A 6 40.42 9.92 -31.07
N GLU A 7 41.30 10.35 -31.96
CA GLU A 7 41.15 11.60 -32.71
C GLU A 7 39.89 11.58 -33.59
N THR A 8 39.58 10.44 -34.19
CA THR A 8 38.35 10.23 -34.96
C THR A 8 37.11 10.34 -34.06
N ARG A 9 37.15 9.79 -32.85
CA ARG A 9 36.05 9.88 -31.87
C ARG A 9 35.78 11.32 -31.45
N ILE A 10 36.84 12.06 -31.12
CA ILE A 10 36.76 13.47 -30.71
C ILE A 10 36.22 14.33 -31.87
N TYR A 11 36.77 14.14 -33.07
CA TYR A 11 36.31 14.82 -34.28
C TYR A 11 34.83 14.56 -34.55
N ASN A 12 34.40 13.30 -34.54
CA ASN A 12 33.00 12.95 -34.78
C ASN A 12 32.08 13.57 -33.72
N LYS A 13 32.48 13.57 -32.44
CA LYS A 13 31.70 14.20 -31.37
C LYS A 13 31.53 15.71 -31.59
N ALA A 14 32.59 16.40 -31.98
CA ALA A 14 32.54 17.83 -32.30
C ALA A 14 31.65 18.10 -33.54
N TYR A 15 31.81 17.29 -34.59
CA TYR A 15 31.01 17.36 -35.80
C TYR A 15 29.51 17.13 -35.55
N TYR A 16 29.15 16.11 -34.77
CA TYR A 16 27.76 15.85 -34.35
C TYR A 16 27.19 17.00 -33.51
N LYS A 17 28.00 17.62 -32.64
CA LYS A 17 27.57 18.78 -31.83
C LYS A 17 27.29 19.99 -32.72
N ALA A 18 28.18 20.30 -33.67
CA ALA A 18 28.03 21.41 -34.60
C ALA A 18 26.83 21.22 -35.57
N ASN A 19 26.52 19.97 -35.93
CA ASN A 19 25.46 19.65 -36.89
C ASN A 19 24.18 19.07 -36.24
N ARG A 20 24.02 19.22 -34.92
CA ARG A 20 22.92 18.62 -34.15
C ARG A 20 21.53 18.97 -34.68
N GLY A 21 21.34 20.20 -35.16
CA GLY A 21 20.08 20.65 -35.76
C GLY A 21 19.75 19.91 -37.05
N LYS A 22 20.73 19.80 -37.96
CA LYS A 22 20.61 19.07 -39.24
C LYS A 22 20.30 17.59 -39.01
N PHE A 23 21.02 16.93 -38.11
CA PHE A 23 20.76 15.52 -37.78
C PHE A 23 19.38 15.29 -37.17
N ARG A 24 18.89 16.21 -36.32
CA ARG A 24 17.55 16.12 -35.75
C ARG A 24 16.47 16.30 -36.82
N ALA A 25 16.65 17.25 -37.74
CA ALA A 25 15.72 17.46 -38.84
C ALA A 25 15.65 16.24 -39.76
N TRP A 26 16.81 15.73 -40.17
CA TRP A 26 16.92 14.50 -40.96
C TRP A 26 16.30 13.29 -40.26
N ALA A 27 16.62 13.07 -38.97
CA ALA A 27 16.06 11.95 -38.21
C ALA A 27 14.53 12.05 -38.06
N LYS A 28 13.98 13.26 -37.92
CA LYS A 28 12.52 13.49 -37.90
C LYS A 28 11.88 13.17 -39.26
N ALA A 29 12.47 13.63 -40.36
CA ALA A 29 11.99 13.34 -41.72
C ALA A 29 12.01 11.82 -41.99
N TYR A 30 13.14 11.17 -41.70
CA TYR A 30 13.29 9.72 -41.82
C TYR A 30 12.27 8.95 -40.96
N GLN A 31 12.05 9.36 -39.70
CA GLN A 31 11.06 8.74 -38.83
C GLN A 31 9.63 8.90 -39.34
N LYS A 32 9.32 10.03 -39.98
CA LYS A 32 8.01 10.30 -40.57
C LYS A 32 7.76 9.41 -41.78
N GLU A 33 8.71 9.37 -42.72
CA GLU A 33 8.63 8.57 -43.95
C GLU A 33 8.66 7.06 -43.68
N ASN A 34 9.38 6.63 -42.63
CA ASN A 34 9.54 5.21 -42.28
C ASN A 34 8.73 4.80 -41.04
N ARG A 35 7.68 5.55 -40.68
CA ARG A 35 6.94 5.38 -39.43
C ARG A 35 6.43 3.94 -39.24
N GLU A 36 5.81 3.38 -40.27
CA GLU A 36 5.20 2.05 -40.19
C GLU A 36 6.25 0.95 -40.08
N LYS A 37 7.30 1.00 -40.92
CA LYS A 37 8.45 0.08 -40.86
C LYS A 37 9.13 0.14 -39.48
N LEU A 38 9.34 1.34 -38.93
CA LEU A 38 9.93 1.52 -37.61
C LEU A 38 9.02 1.00 -36.48
N GLN A 39 7.70 1.15 -36.60
CA GLN A 39 6.74 0.61 -35.62
C GLN A 39 6.72 -0.91 -35.66
N ALA A 40 6.66 -1.52 -36.86
CA ALA A 40 6.70 -2.96 -37.04
C ALA A 40 8.00 -3.55 -36.46
N TYR A 41 9.15 -2.96 -36.80
CA TYR A 41 10.45 -3.34 -36.26
C TYR A 41 10.48 -3.23 -34.72
N ARG A 42 10.06 -2.10 -34.15
CA ARG A 42 10.02 -1.91 -32.68
C ARG A 42 9.13 -2.94 -32.00
N LYS A 43 7.98 -3.28 -32.60
CA LYS A 43 7.06 -4.29 -32.08
C LYS A 43 7.71 -5.68 -32.10
N ALA A 44 8.31 -6.07 -33.22
CA ALA A 44 9.03 -7.34 -33.37
C ALA A 44 10.20 -7.44 -32.37
N TYR A 45 11.01 -6.38 -32.27
CA TYR A 45 12.12 -6.31 -31.33
C TYR A 45 11.67 -6.43 -29.87
N ARG A 46 10.62 -5.70 -29.45
CA ARG A 46 10.08 -5.81 -28.10
C ARG A 46 9.54 -7.20 -27.80
N LYS A 47 8.93 -7.87 -28.78
CA LYS A 47 8.42 -9.25 -28.61
C LYS A 47 9.58 -10.24 -28.45
N ALA A 48 10.57 -10.20 -29.36
CA ALA A 48 11.72 -11.08 -29.33
C ALA A 48 12.61 -10.88 -28.08
N ASN A 49 12.66 -9.66 -27.55
CA ASN A 49 13.49 -9.31 -26.40
C ASN A 49 12.68 -9.06 -25.11
N TYR A 50 11.41 -9.47 -25.06
CA TYR A 50 10.49 -9.15 -23.96
C TYR A 50 11.10 -9.49 -22.60
N GLU A 51 11.66 -10.69 -22.49
CA GLU A 51 12.17 -11.19 -21.23
C GLU A 51 13.43 -10.46 -20.75
N SER A 52 14.37 -10.20 -21.67
CA SER A 52 15.56 -9.40 -21.37
C SER A 52 15.21 -7.96 -20.99
N ILE A 53 14.24 -7.35 -21.69
CA ILE A 53 13.76 -5.99 -21.38
C ILE A 53 13.09 -5.97 -20.00
N ARG A 54 12.26 -6.97 -19.69
CA ARG A 54 11.57 -7.11 -18.41
C ARG A 54 12.55 -7.24 -17.25
N VAL A 55 13.53 -8.13 -17.36
CA VAL A 55 14.55 -8.33 -16.32
C VAL A 55 15.37 -7.06 -16.10
N LYS A 56 15.85 -6.41 -17.17
CA LYS A 56 16.59 -5.14 -17.07
C LYS A 56 15.74 -4.02 -16.45
N ALA A 57 14.48 -3.91 -16.86
CA ALA A 57 13.56 -2.92 -16.30
C ALA A 57 13.30 -3.17 -14.81
N SER A 58 13.10 -4.43 -14.41
CA SER A 58 12.90 -4.82 -13.01
C SER A 58 14.13 -4.51 -12.16
N ALA A 59 15.32 -4.91 -12.61
CA ALA A 59 16.58 -4.62 -11.91
C ALA A 59 16.82 -3.11 -11.76
N TYR A 60 16.56 -2.34 -12.83
CA TYR A 60 16.62 -0.88 -12.77
C TYR A 60 15.60 -0.30 -11.77
N HIS A 61 14.37 -0.81 -11.76
CA HIS A 61 13.34 -0.36 -10.84
C HIS A 61 13.70 -0.63 -9.38
N GLU A 62 14.26 -1.81 -9.06
CA GLU A 62 14.60 -2.16 -7.69
C GLU A 62 15.79 -1.33 -7.18
N ILE A 63 16.86 -1.19 -7.97
CA ILE A 63 18.02 -0.36 -7.60
C ILE A 63 17.62 1.10 -7.38
N ASN A 64 16.71 1.63 -8.20
CA ASN A 64 16.32 3.04 -8.14
C ASN A 64 15.06 3.30 -7.30
N LYS A 65 14.52 2.30 -6.63
CA LYS A 65 13.24 2.36 -5.89
C LYS A 65 13.28 3.41 -4.78
N GLU A 66 14.32 3.39 -3.96
CA GLU A 66 14.47 4.33 -2.85
C GLU A 66 14.73 5.75 -3.34
N ARG A 67 15.59 5.92 -4.36
CA ARG A 67 15.78 7.23 -5.00
C ARG A 67 14.48 7.79 -5.54
N ARG A 68 13.68 6.99 -6.27
CA ARG A 68 12.38 7.41 -6.80
C ARG A 68 11.38 7.78 -5.69
N ARG A 69 11.39 7.07 -4.57
CA ARG A 69 10.55 7.38 -3.41
C ARG A 69 10.96 8.73 -2.79
N ALA A 70 12.26 8.95 -2.61
CA ALA A 70 12.80 10.22 -2.12
C ALA A 70 12.48 11.39 -3.07
N ASP A 71 12.70 11.22 -4.37
CA ASP A 71 12.37 12.23 -5.39
C ASP A 71 10.86 12.52 -5.42
N CYS A 72 10.03 11.49 -5.29
CA CYS A 72 8.58 11.66 -5.22
C CYS A 72 8.15 12.43 -3.96
N LYS A 73 8.75 12.13 -2.81
CA LYS A 73 8.49 12.84 -1.55
C LYS A 73 8.88 14.31 -1.66
N THR A 74 10.10 14.60 -2.11
CA THR A 74 10.58 15.98 -2.28
C THR A 74 9.74 16.77 -3.30
N TYR A 75 9.32 16.14 -4.39
CA TYR A 75 8.41 16.76 -5.35
C TYR A 75 7.04 17.06 -4.73
N GLN A 76 6.47 16.11 -3.97
CA GLN A 76 5.19 16.30 -3.29
C GLN A 76 5.23 17.42 -2.25
N GLU A 77 6.32 17.53 -1.49
CA GLU A 77 6.53 18.59 -0.50
C GLU A 77 6.63 19.96 -1.18
N LYS A 78 7.52 20.10 -2.17
CA LYS A 78 7.71 21.35 -2.91
C LYS A 78 6.47 21.79 -3.71
N ASN A 79 5.64 20.85 -4.14
CA ASN A 79 4.46 21.12 -4.97
C ASN A 79 3.14 20.85 -4.23
N ARG A 80 3.15 20.77 -2.90
CA ARG A 80 1.99 20.34 -2.09
C ARG A 80 0.73 21.14 -2.44
N GLU A 81 0.86 22.46 -2.52
CA GLU A 81 -0.26 23.35 -2.81
C GLU A 81 -0.76 23.21 -4.26
N LYS A 82 0.16 23.17 -5.23
CA LYS A 82 -0.18 22.94 -6.64
C LYS A 82 -0.89 21.62 -6.86
N ILE A 83 -0.45 20.56 -6.17
CA ILE A 83 -1.09 19.24 -6.19
C ILE A 83 -2.49 19.32 -5.57
N ARG A 84 -2.65 20.02 -4.43
CA ARG A 84 -3.94 20.20 -3.75
C ARG A 84 -4.95 20.91 -4.66
N ILE A 85 -4.57 22.03 -5.25
CA ILE A 85 -5.42 22.81 -6.17
C ILE A 85 -5.83 21.95 -7.37
N ARG A 86 -4.86 21.29 -8.02
CA ARG A 86 -5.13 20.42 -9.17
C ARG A 86 -6.08 19.26 -8.81
N ARG A 87 -5.89 18.61 -7.66
CA ARG A 87 -6.76 17.53 -7.18
C ARG A 87 -8.18 18.04 -6.93
N LYS A 88 -8.33 19.22 -6.31
CA LYS A 88 -9.63 19.85 -6.07
C LYS A 88 -10.35 20.18 -7.38
N ALA A 89 -9.65 20.81 -8.33
CA ALA A 89 -10.19 21.13 -9.65
C ALA A 89 -10.63 19.88 -10.42
N PHE A 90 -9.79 18.83 -10.43
CA PHE A 90 -10.13 17.55 -11.05
C PHE A 90 -11.37 16.91 -10.42
N SER A 91 -11.42 16.86 -9.08
CA SER A 91 -12.56 16.31 -8.34
C SER A 91 -13.85 17.06 -8.66
N LEU A 92 -13.82 18.39 -8.70
CA LEU A 92 -14.97 19.22 -9.02
C LEU A 92 -15.45 18.99 -10.46
N ALA A 93 -14.54 19.04 -11.42
CA ALA A 93 -14.84 18.84 -12.84
C ALA A 93 -15.37 17.43 -13.14
N ASN A 94 -14.94 16.42 -12.38
CA ASN A 94 -15.31 15.02 -12.59
C ASN A 94 -16.34 14.50 -11.58
N LYS A 95 -16.93 15.36 -10.74
CA LYS A 95 -17.79 14.95 -9.60
C LYS A 95 -18.89 13.98 -10.01
N LYS A 96 -19.61 14.28 -11.11
CA LYS A 96 -20.68 13.42 -11.62
C LYS A 96 -20.16 12.05 -12.06
N ARG A 97 -19.03 12.00 -12.79
CA ARG A 97 -18.39 10.77 -13.25
C ARG A 97 -17.89 9.92 -12.09
N LEU A 98 -17.23 10.54 -11.11
CA LEU A 98 -16.73 9.86 -9.90
C LEU A 98 -17.89 9.28 -9.09
N ASN A 99 -18.99 10.03 -8.95
CA ASN A 99 -20.18 9.54 -8.26
C ASN A 99 -20.90 8.42 -9.02
N ALA A 100 -20.94 8.47 -10.36
CA ALA A 100 -21.49 7.40 -11.18
C ALA A 100 -20.65 6.11 -11.05
N TYR A 101 -19.33 6.21 -11.21
CA TYR A 101 -18.39 5.11 -11.01
C TYR A 101 -18.51 4.51 -9.59
N SER A 102 -18.56 5.38 -8.57
CA SER A 102 -18.73 4.95 -7.18
C SER A 102 -20.04 4.17 -6.99
N ARG A 103 -21.17 4.70 -7.48
CA ARG A 103 -22.47 4.01 -7.43
C ARG A 103 -22.44 2.66 -8.13
N GLU A 104 -21.80 2.58 -9.29
CA GLU A 104 -21.67 1.34 -10.06
C GLU A 104 -20.77 0.32 -9.34
N TYR A 105 -19.64 0.77 -8.80
CA TYR A 105 -18.76 -0.05 -7.96
C TYR A 105 -19.52 -0.64 -6.77
N TYR A 106 -20.24 0.19 -6.00
CA TYR A 106 -21.06 -0.25 -4.86
C TYR A 106 -22.20 -1.19 -5.27
N LYS A 107 -22.80 -0.98 -6.45
CA LYS A 107 -23.84 -1.87 -6.98
C LYS A 107 -23.29 -3.25 -7.33
N ASN A 108 -22.09 -3.29 -7.92
CA ASN A 108 -21.48 -4.53 -8.41
C ASN A 108 -20.65 -5.25 -7.33
N ASN A 109 -20.28 -4.57 -6.24
CA ASN A 109 -19.53 -5.12 -5.11
C ASN A 109 -20.36 -5.14 -3.82
N LYS A 110 -21.70 -5.26 -3.95
CA LYS A 110 -22.64 -5.26 -2.81
C LYS A 110 -22.27 -6.27 -1.73
N ASP A 111 -21.70 -7.41 -2.07
CA ASP A 111 -21.33 -8.44 -1.08
C ASP A 111 -20.05 -8.09 -0.31
N ALA A 112 -19.06 -7.49 -0.95
CA ALA A 112 -17.86 -7.00 -0.28
C ALA A 112 -18.17 -5.81 0.65
N ASP A 113 -19.08 -4.93 0.23
CA ASP A 113 -19.53 -3.81 1.06
C ASP A 113 -20.56 -4.22 2.11
N ARG A 114 -21.44 -5.20 1.84
CA ARG A 114 -22.22 -5.88 2.89
C ARG A 114 -21.31 -6.48 3.93
N THR A 115 -20.25 -7.18 3.53
CA THR A 115 -19.33 -7.79 4.49
C THR A 115 -18.70 -6.74 5.41
N LYS A 116 -18.25 -5.60 4.87
CA LYS A 116 -17.71 -4.50 5.69
C LYS A 116 -18.77 -3.77 6.52
N ALA A 117 -19.94 -3.51 5.96
CA ALA A 117 -21.04 -2.82 6.64
C ALA A 117 -21.65 -3.71 7.73
N CYS A 118 -21.94 -4.98 7.44
CA CYS A 118 -22.37 -5.99 8.41
C CYS A 118 -21.32 -6.20 9.48
N ARG A 119 -20.02 -6.23 9.15
CA ARG A 119 -18.96 -6.33 10.17
C ARG A 119 -18.91 -5.10 11.07
N LYS A 120 -19.04 -3.89 10.52
CA LYS A 120 -19.11 -2.66 11.32
C LYS A 120 -20.36 -2.64 12.22
N ILE A 121 -21.53 -2.97 11.67
CA ILE A 121 -22.79 -3.08 12.42
C ILE A 121 -22.65 -4.12 13.53
N TYR A 122 -22.07 -5.28 13.24
CA TYR A 122 -21.77 -6.32 14.23
C TYR A 122 -20.79 -5.81 15.30
N ASP A 123 -19.70 -5.16 14.89
CA ASP A 123 -18.68 -4.63 15.81
C ASP A 123 -19.24 -3.51 16.70
N ASP A 124 -20.18 -2.72 16.21
CA ASP A 124 -20.88 -1.68 16.96
C ASP A 124 -21.93 -2.29 17.90
N ALA A 125 -22.72 -3.26 17.44
CA ALA A 125 -23.74 -3.97 18.23
C ALA A 125 -23.13 -4.71 19.43
N HIS A 126 -22.00 -5.40 19.21
CA HIS A 126 -21.33 -6.20 20.25
C HIS A 126 -20.30 -5.39 21.04
N LYS A 127 -20.24 -4.06 20.86
CA LYS A 127 -19.28 -3.19 21.57
C LYS A 127 -19.47 -3.23 23.08
N LYS A 128 -20.72 -3.22 23.55
CA LYS A 128 -21.05 -3.27 24.98
C LYS A 128 -20.61 -4.59 25.61
N GLU A 129 -20.94 -5.71 24.98
CA GLU A 129 -20.59 -7.06 25.44
C GLU A 129 -19.08 -7.28 25.48
N ARG A 130 -18.35 -6.85 24.45
CA ARG A 130 -16.87 -6.93 24.46
C ARG A 130 -16.26 -6.10 25.57
N ASN A 131 -16.79 -4.90 25.81
CA ASN A 131 -16.31 -4.04 26.89
C ASN A 131 -16.62 -4.66 28.26
N ALA A 132 -17.78 -5.29 28.41
CA ALA A 132 -18.15 -6.03 29.61
C ALA A 132 -17.25 -7.25 29.83
N PHE A 133 -16.97 -8.03 28.79
CA PHE A 133 -16.03 -9.16 28.82
C PHE A 133 -14.63 -8.69 29.24
N LEU A 134 -14.12 -7.62 28.62
CA LEU A 134 -12.84 -7.03 28.99
C LEU A 134 -12.85 -6.59 30.44
N LYS A 135 -13.88 -5.87 30.89
CA LYS A 135 -14.01 -5.39 32.28
C LYS A 135 -14.03 -6.55 33.27
N ASN A 136 -14.79 -7.61 32.98
CA ASN A 136 -14.87 -8.81 33.83
C ASN A 136 -13.51 -9.53 33.87
N LYS A 137 -12.88 -9.75 32.73
CA LYS A 137 -11.54 -10.35 32.65
C LYS A 137 -10.50 -9.52 33.40
N TRP A 138 -10.62 -8.20 33.35
CA TRP A 138 -9.76 -7.27 34.09
C TRP A 138 -9.95 -7.38 35.60
N ALA A 139 -11.17 -7.65 36.08
CA ALA A 139 -11.49 -7.78 37.50
C ALA A 139 -11.16 -9.16 38.07
N THR A 140 -11.40 -10.22 37.29
CA THR A 140 -11.43 -11.60 37.79
C THR A 140 -10.15 -12.39 37.52
N ASP A 141 -9.32 -11.97 36.55
CA ASP A 141 -8.10 -12.70 36.17
C ASP A 141 -6.82 -11.87 36.45
N PRO A 142 -6.17 -12.04 37.62
CA PRO A 142 -4.90 -11.38 37.91
C PRO A 142 -3.79 -11.73 36.90
N LYS A 143 -3.79 -12.95 36.35
CA LYS A 143 -2.78 -13.39 35.37
C LYS A 143 -2.87 -12.58 34.09
N PHE A 144 -4.07 -12.10 33.73
CA PHE A 144 -4.29 -11.21 32.59
C PHE A 144 -3.51 -9.91 32.71
N ARG A 145 -3.62 -9.22 33.85
CA ARG A 145 -2.91 -7.96 34.09
C ARG A 145 -1.40 -8.17 34.11
N THR A 146 -0.93 -9.17 34.85
CA THR A 146 0.50 -9.49 34.92
C THR A 146 1.08 -9.84 33.55
N HIS A 147 0.34 -10.57 32.71
CA HIS A 147 0.80 -10.91 31.37
C HIS A 147 0.97 -9.68 30.45
N LEU A 148 0.01 -8.75 30.49
CA LEU A 148 0.07 -7.52 29.70
C LEU A 148 1.16 -6.57 30.21
N GLN A 149 1.29 -6.41 31.53
CA GLN A 149 2.29 -5.53 32.13
C GLN A 149 3.72 -5.96 31.78
N LYS A 150 3.98 -7.28 31.71
CA LYS A 150 5.27 -7.82 31.25
C LYS A 150 5.63 -7.44 29.80
N LYS A 151 4.66 -7.01 28.99
CA LYS A 151 4.83 -6.61 27.59
C LYS A 151 4.82 -5.08 27.41
N PHE A 152 4.73 -4.30 28.48
CA PHE A 152 4.70 -2.84 28.39
C PHE A 152 5.98 -2.30 27.75
N LYS A 153 5.81 -1.33 26.86
CA LYS A 153 6.90 -0.53 26.30
C LYS A 153 7.20 0.65 27.24
N PRO A 154 8.38 1.29 27.14
CA PRO A 154 8.68 2.49 27.91
C PRO A 154 7.58 3.54 27.80
N GLY A 155 7.12 4.04 28.95
CA GLY A 155 6.03 5.03 29.04
C GLY A 155 4.62 4.45 29.09
N MET A 156 4.43 3.14 28.90
CA MET A 156 3.12 2.51 29.13
C MET A 156 2.93 2.24 30.61
N THR A 157 1.85 2.75 31.18
CA THR A 157 1.46 2.50 32.57
C THR A 157 -0.04 2.23 32.64
N TRP A 158 -0.53 1.71 33.76
CA TRP A 158 -1.98 1.43 33.86
C TRP A 158 -2.80 2.73 33.91
N GLU A 159 -2.19 3.82 34.38
CA GLU A 159 -2.80 5.15 34.50
C GLU A 159 -3.04 5.80 33.14
N ASN A 160 -2.23 5.48 32.12
CA ASN A 160 -2.39 5.98 30.75
C ASN A 160 -3.00 4.95 29.80
N TYR A 161 -3.84 4.05 30.30
CA TYR A 161 -4.64 3.17 29.45
C TYR A 161 -5.84 3.89 28.84
N GLY A 162 -5.99 3.82 27.50
CA GLY A 162 -7.22 4.27 26.85
C GLY A 162 -7.04 4.98 25.52
N LYS A 163 -8.14 5.59 25.06
CA LYS A 163 -8.21 6.32 23.80
C LYS A 163 -7.21 7.48 23.85
N HIS A 164 -6.27 7.51 22.89
CA HIS A 164 -5.12 8.44 22.81
C HIS A 164 -3.84 8.03 23.57
N SER A 165 -3.78 6.82 24.11
CA SER A 165 -2.55 6.29 24.71
C SER A 165 -2.33 4.86 24.23
N TRP A 166 -1.98 3.90 25.11
CA TRP A 166 -1.89 2.51 24.69
C TRP A 166 -3.23 1.80 24.86
N GLU A 167 -3.44 0.83 23.98
CA GLU A 167 -4.65 0.02 23.88
C GLU A 167 -4.25 -1.47 23.83
N ILE A 168 -5.22 -2.35 24.11
CA ILE A 168 -5.03 -3.80 23.95
C ILE A 168 -5.25 -4.16 22.47
N ASP A 169 -4.16 -4.46 21.78
CA ASP A 169 -4.15 -4.94 20.41
C ASP A 169 -4.22 -6.47 20.36
N HIS A 170 -4.71 -6.99 19.22
CA HIS A 170 -4.74 -8.40 18.90
C HIS A 170 -3.66 -8.70 17.88
N ILE A 171 -2.67 -9.53 18.23
CA ILE A 171 -1.56 -9.93 17.34
C ILE A 171 -2.13 -10.43 16.02
N ILE A 172 -3.04 -11.40 16.08
CA ILE A 172 -3.90 -11.83 14.98
C ILE A 172 -5.18 -10.99 15.03
N PRO A 173 -5.52 -10.23 13.97
CA PRO A 173 -6.66 -9.32 13.98
C PRO A 173 -8.01 -10.02 14.23
N LYS A 174 -8.90 -9.39 14.99
CA LYS A 174 -10.26 -9.91 15.26
C LYS A 174 -11.04 -10.26 14.00
N SER A 175 -10.85 -9.50 12.92
CA SER A 175 -11.55 -9.63 11.65
C SER A 175 -11.23 -10.92 10.90
N VAL A 176 -10.16 -11.64 11.25
CA VAL A 176 -9.80 -12.91 10.61
C VAL A 176 -10.35 -14.13 11.34
N PHE A 177 -10.85 -13.96 12.56
CA PHE A 177 -11.51 -15.01 13.32
C PHE A 177 -12.99 -15.10 12.97
N ASN A 178 -13.51 -16.32 13.02
CA ASN A 178 -14.91 -16.63 12.74
C ASN A 178 -15.64 -17.01 14.03
N TYR A 179 -16.33 -16.03 14.63
CA TYR A 179 -17.16 -16.26 15.82
C TYR A 179 -18.35 -15.29 15.85
N THR A 180 -19.43 -15.75 16.47
CA THR A 180 -20.65 -14.99 16.77
C THR A 180 -20.91 -14.91 18.28
N LYS A 181 -20.45 -15.88 19.06
CA LYS A 181 -20.68 -15.98 20.50
C LYS A 181 -19.38 -16.09 21.30
N SER A 182 -19.44 -15.83 22.60
CA SER A 182 -18.28 -15.95 23.51
C SER A 182 -17.80 -17.38 23.71
N GLU A 183 -18.68 -18.35 23.47
CA GLU A 183 -18.41 -19.78 23.65
C GLU A 183 -17.59 -20.35 22.50
N ASP A 184 -17.63 -19.69 21.33
CA ASP A 184 -16.99 -20.14 20.11
C ASP A 184 -15.48 -20.30 20.31
N PRO A 185 -14.87 -21.39 19.82
CA PRO A 185 -13.47 -21.63 20.07
C PRO A 185 -12.57 -20.59 19.37
N ASP A 186 -13.01 -19.97 18.28
CA ASP A 186 -12.33 -18.84 17.64
C ASP A 186 -12.42 -17.54 18.48
N PHE A 187 -13.50 -17.32 19.23
CA PHE A 187 -13.57 -16.23 20.22
C PHE A 187 -12.52 -16.44 21.31
N LYS A 188 -12.43 -17.66 21.86
CA LYS A 188 -11.45 -18.01 22.91
C LYS A 188 -10.01 -17.85 22.42
N ARG A 189 -9.71 -18.24 21.17
CA ARG A 189 -8.39 -18.02 20.54
C ARG A 189 -8.10 -16.53 20.36
N CYS A 190 -9.06 -15.78 19.82
CA CYS A 190 -8.96 -14.34 19.61
C CYS A 190 -8.64 -13.59 20.90
N TRP A 191 -9.30 -13.95 22.01
CA TRP A 191 -9.17 -13.32 23.32
C TRP A 191 -8.22 -14.03 24.31
N SER A 192 -7.39 -14.94 23.80
CA SER A 192 -6.37 -15.63 24.59
C SER A 192 -5.20 -14.71 24.92
N LEU A 193 -4.54 -14.92 26.06
CA LEU A 193 -3.35 -14.14 26.46
C LEU A 193 -2.26 -14.15 25.39
N LYS A 194 -2.11 -15.28 24.69
CA LYS A 194 -1.13 -15.44 23.60
C LYS A 194 -1.38 -14.51 22.42
N ASN A 195 -2.63 -14.09 22.19
CA ASN A 195 -3.00 -13.24 21.06
C ASN A 195 -3.13 -11.75 21.45
N LEU A 196 -3.01 -11.40 22.72
CA LEU A 196 -3.18 -10.02 23.19
C LEU A 196 -1.83 -9.36 23.48
N GLN A 197 -1.71 -8.09 23.13
CA GLN A 197 -0.53 -7.30 23.41
C GLN A 197 -0.87 -5.83 23.69
N PRO A 198 -0.12 -5.15 24.57
CA PRO A 198 -0.21 -3.71 24.69
C PRO A 198 0.44 -3.04 23.48
N MET A 199 -0.24 -2.06 22.89
CA MET A 199 0.28 -1.32 21.74
C MET A 199 -0.17 0.13 21.81
N TRP A 200 0.70 1.07 21.42
CA TRP A 200 0.29 2.47 21.29
C TRP A 200 -0.83 2.59 20.27
N GLY A 201 -1.89 3.36 20.56
CA GLY A 201 -3.06 3.47 19.69
C GLY A 201 -2.70 3.94 18.28
N SER A 202 -1.71 4.84 18.14
CA SER A 202 -1.17 5.27 16.85
C SER A 202 -0.52 4.14 16.05
N GLU A 203 0.25 3.27 16.72
CA GLU A 203 0.86 2.07 16.13
C GLU A 203 -0.23 1.05 15.74
N ASN A 204 -1.22 0.84 16.61
CA ASN A 204 -2.34 -0.07 16.39
C ASN A 204 -3.15 0.33 15.13
N ILE A 205 -3.44 1.62 14.98
CA ILE A 205 -4.10 2.18 13.79
C ILE A 205 -3.24 1.95 12.52
N SER A 206 -1.92 2.18 12.61
CA SER A 206 -0.99 1.98 11.48
C SER A 206 -0.81 0.51 11.08
N LYS A 207 -0.88 -0.40 12.07
CA LYS A 207 -0.84 -1.85 11.88
C LYS A 207 -2.05 -2.33 11.08
N GLY A 208 -3.26 -1.93 11.47
CA GLY A 208 -4.50 -2.34 10.81
C GLY A 208 -4.72 -3.87 10.83
N VAL A 209 -5.28 -4.42 9.76
CA VAL A 209 -5.65 -5.85 9.64
C VAL A 209 -4.52 -6.69 9.01
N LYS A 210 -3.26 -6.36 9.29
CA LYS A 210 -2.12 -7.08 8.67
C LYS A 210 -1.90 -8.43 9.37
N LEU A 211 -1.80 -9.48 8.57
CA LEU A 211 -1.33 -10.79 9.00
C LEU A 211 0.13 -10.96 8.62
N GLU A 212 0.99 -11.25 9.59
CA GLU A 212 2.39 -11.59 9.32
C GLU A 212 2.55 -13.04 8.86
N LYS A 213 1.62 -13.92 9.27
CA LYS A 213 1.60 -15.34 8.93
C LYS A 213 0.22 -15.75 8.46
N HIS A 214 0.16 -16.77 7.60
CA HIS A 214 -1.11 -17.38 7.22
C HIS A 214 -1.89 -17.83 8.46
N PHE A 215 -3.18 -17.52 8.50
CA PHE A 215 -4.07 -17.88 9.60
C PHE A 215 -5.32 -18.55 9.04
N GLN A 216 -5.68 -19.70 9.62
CA GLN A 216 -6.90 -20.42 9.31
C GLN A 216 -7.88 -20.26 10.48
N PRO A 217 -9.02 -19.57 10.28
CA PRO A 217 -10.11 -19.57 11.26
C PRO A 217 -10.72 -20.96 11.36
N MET A 218 -11.33 -21.27 12.50
CA MET A 218 -12.13 -22.49 12.59
C MET A 218 -13.41 -22.34 11.79
N LEU A 219 -13.88 -23.45 11.19
CA LEU A 219 -15.20 -23.50 10.60
C LEU A 219 -16.21 -23.21 11.72
N ALA A 220 -17.03 -22.19 11.54
CA ALA A 220 -18.17 -22.00 12.42
C ALA A 220 -19.14 -23.14 12.10
N PHE A 221 -19.23 -24.12 12.99
CA PHE A 221 -20.34 -25.05 12.99
C PHE A 221 -21.54 -24.24 13.47
N GLY A 222 -22.37 -23.82 12.51
CA GLY A 222 -23.66 -23.20 12.76
C GLY A 222 -24.68 -24.23 13.21
#